data_AF-A0A7S1YXX5-F1
#
_entry.id   AF-A0A7S1YXX5-F1
#
_cell.length_a   1.000
_cell.length_b   1.000
_cell.length_c   1.000
_cell.angle_alpha   90.00
_cell.angle_beta   90.00
_cell.angle_gamma   90.00
#
_symmetry.space_group_name_H-M   'P 1'
#
loop_
_entity.id
_entity.type
_entity.pdbx_description
1 polymer ?
#
loop_
_entity_poly.entity_id
_entity_poly.type
_entity_poly.pdbx_seq_one_letter_code
_entity_poly.pdbx_strand_id
1 'polypeptide(L)'
;IPEMRDKVIQLRLEAQRQRYSRKRANEITSKQLQRIAAVHSSQQNKDKRKKKKREQIKQVEQSINSCQIDDNVIEAQKLSRTIQNKMIIDKKEKFSALHSNSVYLAGGDKLTLHDAGIREVPTSIYFGQVERSKLADLIIVDLSGNKLASLPGIDFVFILSSVRKLNISRNRITHLPIEISNLTSLEILYMEKNSLDYIPKEIGCLKKLVHIDISDNRLASLPHEFCQLLSICTIVAHTNFLDLLP
;
A
#
# COMPACT_ATOMS: atom_id res chain seq x y z
N ILE A 1 -18.64 39.68 -74.39
CA ILE A 1 -19.84 39.30 -73.56
C ILE A 1 -19.68 37.95 -72.84
N PRO A 2 -19.04 36.89 -73.42
CA PRO A 2 -18.85 35.58 -72.75
C PRO A 2 -17.94 35.61 -71.51
N GLU A 3 -16.77 36.25 -71.58
CA GLU A 3 -15.79 36.29 -70.46
C GLU A 3 -16.35 36.93 -69.19
N MET A 4 -17.22 37.93 -69.33
CA MET A 4 -17.89 38.56 -68.19
C MET A 4 -18.93 37.63 -67.55
N ARG A 5 -19.57 36.73 -68.31
CA ARG A 5 -20.50 35.74 -67.76
C ARG A 5 -19.77 34.68 -66.94
N ASP A 6 -18.62 34.20 -67.42
CA ASP A 6 -17.82 33.20 -66.69
C ASP A 6 -17.25 33.76 -65.39
N LYS A 7 -16.82 35.02 -65.39
CA LYS A 7 -16.36 35.72 -64.17
C LYS A 7 -17.48 35.87 -63.14
N VAL A 8 -18.71 36.16 -63.58
CA VAL A 8 -19.89 36.23 -62.71
C VAL A 8 -20.27 34.86 -62.15
N ILE A 9 -20.13 33.78 -62.93
CA ILE A 9 -20.38 32.41 -62.47
C ILE A 9 -19.36 31.98 -61.41
N GLN A 10 -18.07 32.26 -61.63
CA GLN A 10 -17.01 31.96 -60.66
C GLN A 10 -17.22 32.70 -59.33
N LEU A 11 -17.53 34.00 -59.39
CA LEU A 11 -17.83 34.79 -58.19
C LEU A 11 -19.06 34.25 -57.42
N ARG A 12 -20.08 33.75 -58.11
CA ARG A 12 -21.24 33.11 -57.47
C ARG A 12 -20.86 31.79 -56.78
N LEU A 13 -20.05 30.96 -57.42
CA LEU A 13 -19.56 29.71 -56.84
C LEU A 13 -18.69 29.95 -55.61
N GLU A 14 -17.79 30.94 -55.66
CA GLU A 14 -16.97 31.33 -54.50
C GLU A 14 -17.82 31.86 -53.35
N ALA A 15 -18.79 32.74 -53.62
CA ALA A 15 -19.72 33.23 -52.61
C ALA A 15 -20.54 32.09 -51.98
N GLN A 16 -20.94 31.09 -52.77
CA GLN A 16 -21.63 29.91 -52.28
C GLN A 16 -20.71 29.05 -51.40
N ARG A 17 -19.46 28.80 -51.81
CA ARG A 17 -18.46 28.07 -51.00
C ARG A 17 -18.18 28.78 -49.67
N GLN A 18 -18.03 30.09 -49.69
CA GLN A 18 -17.84 30.88 -48.47
C GLN A 18 -19.06 30.82 -47.54
N ARG A 19 -20.28 30.87 -48.09
CA ARG A 19 -21.52 30.70 -47.31
C ARG A 19 -21.60 29.31 -46.66
N TYR A 20 -21.27 28.24 -47.38
CA TYR A 20 -21.21 26.89 -46.83
C TYR A 20 -20.13 26.74 -45.75
N SER A 21 -18.93 27.29 -45.99
CA SER A 21 -17.84 27.28 -45.02
C SER A 21 -18.24 28.01 -43.72
N ARG A 22 -18.87 29.18 -43.82
CA ARG A 22 -19.39 29.92 -42.67
C ARG A 22 -20.48 29.17 -41.92
N LYS A 23 -21.44 28.56 -42.63
CA LYS A 23 -22.48 27.73 -42.00
C LYS A 23 -21.89 26.54 -41.23
N ARG A 24 -20.93 25.83 -41.84
CA ARG A 24 -20.23 24.70 -41.21
C ARG A 24 -19.42 25.14 -39.98
N ALA A 25 -18.72 26.27 -40.07
CA ALA A 25 -18.00 26.84 -38.93
C ALA A 25 -18.95 27.19 -37.77
N ASN A 26 -20.06 27.86 -38.06
CA ASN A 26 -21.06 28.20 -37.04
C ASN A 26 -21.69 26.95 -36.39
N GLU A 27 -21.91 25.89 -37.15
CA GLU A 27 -22.43 24.63 -36.61
C GLU A 27 -21.43 23.93 -35.69
N ILE A 28 -20.14 23.95 -36.04
CA ILE A 28 -19.05 23.44 -35.18
C ILE A 28 -18.97 24.24 -33.88
N THR A 29 -18.98 25.58 -33.97
CA THR A 29 -18.94 26.46 -32.80
C THR A 29 -20.16 26.24 -31.90
N SER A 30 -21.36 26.11 -32.48
CA SER A 30 -22.60 25.81 -31.74
C SER A 30 -22.50 24.48 -30.99
N LYS A 31 -22.03 23.42 -31.65
CA LYS A 31 -21.81 22.10 -31.03
C LYS A 31 -20.75 22.15 -29.93
N GLN A 32 -19.68 22.92 -30.09
CA GLN A 32 -18.65 23.12 -29.06
C GLN A 32 -19.21 23.85 -27.83
N LEU A 33 -19.97 24.94 -28.04
CA LEU A 33 -20.62 25.68 -26.96
C LEU A 33 -21.61 24.81 -26.19
N GLN A 34 -22.38 23.96 -26.88
CA GLN A 34 -23.31 23.03 -26.25
C GLN A 34 -22.57 21.98 -25.38
N ARG A 35 -21.42 21.48 -25.82
CA ARG A 35 -20.56 20.58 -25.02
C ARG A 35 -20.00 21.27 -23.78
N ILE A 36 -19.51 22.51 -23.91
CA ILE A 36 -18.98 23.29 -22.77
C ILE A 36 -20.10 23.54 -21.75
N ALA A 37 -21.31 23.92 -22.21
CA ALA A 37 -22.46 24.12 -21.34
C ALA A 37 -22.88 22.83 -20.60
N ALA A 38 -22.81 21.67 -21.26
CA ALA A 38 -23.09 20.37 -20.65
C ALA A 38 -22.05 19.97 -19.58
N VAL A 39 -20.76 20.26 -19.81
CA VAL A 39 -19.71 20.03 -18.82
C VAL A 39 -19.90 20.95 -17.61
N HIS A 40 -20.19 22.23 -17.84
CA HIS A 40 -20.40 23.19 -16.75
C HIS A 40 -21.63 22.85 -15.89
N SER A 41 -22.74 22.43 -16.50
CA SER A 41 -23.94 21.99 -15.76
C SER A 41 -23.71 20.70 -14.97
N SER A 42 -22.95 19.74 -15.53
CA SER A 42 -22.52 18.52 -14.83
C SER A 42 -21.62 18.85 -13.62
N GLN A 43 -20.71 19.80 -13.77
CA GLN A 43 -19.82 20.25 -12.71
C GLN A 43 -20.60 20.97 -11.59
N GLN A 44 -21.51 21.88 -11.93
CA GLN A 44 -22.39 22.53 -10.96
C GLN A 44 -23.24 21.51 -10.17
N ASN A 45 -23.72 20.46 -10.83
CA ASN A 45 -24.46 19.39 -10.15
C ASN A 45 -23.58 18.57 -9.21
N LYS A 46 -22.32 18.29 -9.57
CA LYS A 46 -21.34 17.64 -8.68
C LYS A 46 -21.03 18.50 -7.45
N ASP A 47 -20.87 19.81 -7.64
CA ASP A 47 -20.56 20.74 -6.55
C ASP A 47 -21.76 20.92 -5.61
N LYS A 48 -22.99 20.99 -6.13
CA LYS A 48 -24.22 20.95 -5.32
C LYS A 48 -24.32 19.67 -4.48
N ARG A 49 -24.02 18.50 -5.05
CA ARG A 49 -24.00 17.21 -4.32
C ARG A 49 -22.95 17.19 -3.21
N LYS A 50 -21.74 17.70 -3.47
CA LYS A 50 -20.66 17.82 -2.46
C LYS A 50 -21.06 18.75 -1.32
N LYS A 51 -21.68 19.91 -1.62
CA LYS A 51 -22.15 20.86 -0.61
C LYS A 51 -23.22 20.23 0.29
N LYS A 52 -24.21 19.55 -0.28
CA LYS A 52 -25.26 18.83 0.47
C LYS A 52 -24.67 17.75 1.40
N LYS A 53 -23.67 17.01 0.93
CA LYS A 53 -22.99 15.98 1.74
C LYS A 53 -22.20 16.59 2.92
N ARG A 54 -21.59 17.76 2.74
CA ARG A 54 -20.90 18.50 3.82
C ARG A 54 -21.88 19.04 4.86
N GLU A 55 -23.05 19.53 4.45
CA GLU A 55 -24.11 19.95 5.37
C GLU A 55 -24.65 18.77 6.18
N GLN A 56 -24.86 17.60 5.55
CA GLN A 56 -25.28 16.39 6.27
C GLN A 56 -24.25 15.95 7.32
N ILE A 57 -22.95 16.00 7.00
CA ILE A 57 -21.87 15.66 7.95
C ILE A 57 -21.88 16.64 9.13
N LYS A 58 -21.97 17.95 8.88
CA LYS A 58 -22.06 18.96 9.95
C LYS A 58 -23.29 18.74 10.85
N GLN A 59 -24.41 18.33 10.27
CA GLN A 59 -25.63 18.05 11.03
C GLN A 59 -25.46 16.82 11.94
N VAL A 60 -24.80 15.76 11.44
CA VAL A 60 -24.45 14.58 12.25
C VAL A 60 -23.45 14.91 13.36
N GLU A 61 -22.41 15.71 13.06
CA GLU A 61 -21.43 16.17 14.06
C GLU A 61 -22.08 17.00 15.17
N GLN A 62 -23.03 17.89 14.81
CA GLN A 62 -23.80 18.65 15.78
C GLN A 62 -24.72 17.77 16.63
N SER A 63 -25.34 16.74 16.04
CA SER A 63 -26.14 15.76 16.80
C SER A 63 -25.27 14.95 17.78
N ILE A 64 -24.06 14.54 17.38
CA ILE A 64 -23.11 13.84 18.25
C ILE A 64 -22.68 14.74 19.42
N ASN A 65 -22.39 16.02 19.17
CA ASN A 65 -21.98 16.97 20.21
C ASN A 65 -23.13 17.37 21.17
N SER A 66 -24.39 17.16 20.79
CA SER A 66 -25.56 17.38 21.66
C SER A 66 -25.92 16.18 22.53
N CYS A 67 -25.36 15.00 22.29
CA CYS A 67 -25.53 13.85 23.17
C CYS A 67 -24.66 14.06 24.42
N GLN A 68 -25.28 14.45 25.55
CA GLN A 68 -24.64 14.44 26.86
C GLN A 68 -24.25 12.99 27.20
N ILE A 69 -22.95 12.70 27.20
CA ILE A 69 -22.40 11.44 27.69
C ILE A 69 -21.88 11.72 29.10
N ASP A 70 -22.50 11.07 30.10
CA ASP A 70 -22.18 11.25 31.52
C ASP A 70 -20.68 11.12 31.81
N ASP A 71 -20.12 12.07 32.56
CA ASP A 71 -18.70 12.14 32.92
C ASP A 71 -18.17 10.84 33.56
N ASN A 72 -19.04 10.08 34.22
CA ASN A 72 -18.76 8.76 34.79
C ASN A 72 -18.37 7.72 33.74
N VAL A 73 -18.88 7.81 32.50
CA VAL A 73 -18.53 6.88 31.41
C VAL A 73 -17.16 7.20 30.82
N ILE A 74 -16.81 8.49 30.72
CA ILE A 74 -15.47 8.92 30.28
C ILE A 74 -14.43 8.52 31.31
N GLU A 75 -14.74 8.68 32.60
CA GLU A 75 -13.85 8.30 33.69
C GLU A 75 -13.73 6.77 33.83
N ALA A 76 -14.82 6.02 33.67
CA ALA A 76 -14.80 4.56 33.59
C ALA A 76 -14.02 4.05 32.37
N GLN A 77 -14.10 4.73 31.22
CA GLN A 77 -13.27 4.40 30.04
C GLN A 77 -11.79 4.73 30.25
N LYS A 78 -11.46 5.84 30.93
CA LYS A 78 -10.08 6.19 31.33
C LYS A 78 -9.53 5.19 32.34
N LEU A 79 -10.33 4.78 33.32
CA LEU A 79 -9.96 3.79 34.32
C LEU A 79 -9.82 2.40 33.70
N SER A 80 -10.72 2.01 32.79
CA SER A 80 -10.63 0.77 32.01
C SER A 80 -9.38 0.73 31.12
N ARG A 81 -9.05 1.86 30.45
CA ARG A 81 -7.77 1.99 29.72
C ARG A 81 -6.56 1.93 30.65
N THR A 82 -6.63 2.53 31.83
CA THR A 82 -5.55 2.49 32.82
C THR A 82 -5.35 1.08 33.39
N ILE A 83 -6.43 0.35 33.65
CA ILE A 83 -6.42 -1.05 34.09
C ILE A 83 -5.95 -1.97 32.97
N GLN A 84 -6.36 -1.75 31.73
CA GLN A 84 -5.82 -2.48 30.57
C GLN A 84 -4.32 -2.20 30.38
N ASN A 85 -3.88 -0.95 30.50
CA ASN A 85 -2.47 -0.58 30.41
C ASN A 85 -1.66 -1.18 31.57
N LYS A 86 -2.19 -1.18 32.81
CA LYS A 86 -1.58 -1.89 33.95
C LYS A 86 -1.54 -3.39 33.73
N MET A 87 -2.61 -4.02 33.23
CA MET A 87 -2.61 -5.46 32.89
C MET A 87 -1.62 -5.79 31.76
N ILE A 88 -1.38 -4.87 30.82
CA ILE A 88 -0.39 -5.02 29.75
C ILE A 88 1.03 -4.86 30.32
N ILE A 89 1.26 -3.90 31.22
CA ILE A 89 2.54 -3.70 31.91
C ILE A 89 2.83 -4.89 32.83
N ASP A 90 1.88 -5.35 33.63
CA ASP A 90 2.01 -6.53 34.48
C ASP A 90 2.23 -7.80 33.66
N LYS A 91 1.58 -7.94 32.49
CA LYS A 91 1.88 -9.02 31.54
C LYS A 91 3.28 -8.88 30.94
N LYS A 92 3.74 -7.66 30.65
CA LYS A 92 5.09 -7.36 30.14
C LYS A 92 6.18 -7.62 31.19
N GLU A 93 5.90 -7.35 32.46
CA GLU A 93 6.76 -7.67 33.60
C GLU A 93 6.76 -9.18 33.90
N LYS A 94 5.62 -9.87 33.75
CA LYS A 94 5.57 -11.34 33.79
C LYS A 94 6.30 -11.98 32.61
N PHE A 95 6.23 -11.38 31.42
CA PHE A 95 6.93 -11.85 30.22
C PHE A 95 8.44 -11.58 30.29
N SER A 96 8.86 -10.42 30.82
CA SER A 96 10.27 -10.09 31.05
C SER A 96 10.88 -10.94 32.16
N ALA A 97 10.10 -11.30 33.19
CA ALA A 97 10.54 -12.24 34.22
C ALA A 97 10.68 -13.69 33.71
N LEU A 98 9.92 -14.08 32.68
CA LEU A 98 10.02 -15.41 32.04
C LEU A 98 11.20 -15.52 31.05
N HIS A 99 11.73 -14.40 30.54
CA HIS A 99 12.83 -14.35 29.57
C HIS A 99 13.94 -13.42 30.04
N SER A 100 14.46 -13.67 31.25
CA SER A 100 15.62 -12.97 31.81
C SER A 100 16.93 -13.18 31.01
N ASN A 101 16.91 -14.00 29.96
CA ASN A 101 18.00 -14.12 29.01
C ASN A 101 17.49 -13.88 27.58
N SER A 102 18.01 -12.81 26.97
CA SER A 102 18.03 -12.54 25.52
C SER A 102 16.87 -11.71 24.91
N VAL A 103 17.20 -10.43 24.68
CA VAL A 103 16.94 -9.66 23.43
C VAL A 103 15.62 -8.89 23.32
N TYR A 104 15.60 -7.73 23.98
CA TYR A 104 15.07 -6.49 23.41
C TYR A 104 16.15 -5.41 23.49
N LEU A 105 17.14 -5.45 22.58
CA LEU A 105 18.05 -4.31 22.40
C LEU A 105 17.45 -3.37 21.36
N ALA A 106 16.51 -2.55 21.80
CA ALA A 106 16.11 -1.35 21.07
C ALA A 106 17.26 -0.33 21.15
N GLY A 107 18.24 -0.48 20.26
CA GLY A 107 19.39 0.42 20.16
C GLY A 107 20.11 0.24 18.82
N GLY A 108 19.80 1.11 17.86
CA GLY A 108 20.49 1.26 16.58
C GLY A 108 20.06 0.26 15.51
N ASP A 109 19.17 0.70 14.60
CA ASP A 109 18.92 0.17 13.25
C ASP A 109 18.52 -1.32 13.09
N LYS A 110 18.40 -2.09 14.18
CA LYS A 110 18.14 -3.52 14.14
C LYS A 110 17.05 -3.95 15.12
N LEU A 111 16.06 -4.66 14.61
CA LEU A 111 15.01 -5.34 15.37
C LEU A 111 15.25 -6.85 15.29
N THR A 112 15.48 -7.50 16.43
CA THR A 112 15.67 -8.96 16.51
C THR A 112 14.66 -9.55 17.47
N LEU A 113 13.83 -10.47 16.98
CA LEU A 113 12.85 -11.25 17.71
C LEU A 113 13.04 -12.73 17.34
N HIS A 114 14.28 -13.21 17.35
CA HIS A 114 14.59 -14.60 17.02
C HIS A 114 14.10 -15.55 18.12
N ASP A 115 13.49 -16.67 17.73
CA ASP A 115 13.10 -17.78 18.62
C ASP A 115 12.24 -17.36 19.83
N ALA A 116 11.38 -16.37 19.64
CA ALA A 116 10.48 -15.85 20.67
C ALA A 116 9.13 -16.62 20.73
N GLY A 117 8.99 -17.70 19.96
CA GLY A 117 7.78 -18.52 19.90
C GLY A 117 6.54 -17.79 19.38
N ILE A 118 6.73 -16.67 18.68
CA ILE A 118 5.67 -15.76 18.24
C ILE A 118 4.81 -16.43 17.16
N ARG A 119 3.49 -16.36 17.29
CA ARG A 119 2.54 -16.91 16.29
C ARG A 119 2.04 -15.87 15.29
N GLU A 120 2.00 -14.62 15.71
CA GLU A 120 1.60 -13.46 14.92
C GLU A 120 2.47 -12.28 15.32
N VAL A 121 2.88 -11.43 14.37
CA VAL A 121 3.62 -10.22 14.70
C VAL A 121 2.67 -9.29 15.47
N PRO A 122 2.93 -8.98 16.75
CA PRO A 122 2.01 -8.16 17.54
C PRO A 122 1.85 -6.77 16.92
N THR A 123 0.60 -6.32 16.77
CA THR A 123 0.27 -4.97 16.28
C THR A 123 0.94 -3.87 17.08
N SER A 124 1.20 -4.11 18.36
CA SER A 124 1.92 -3.18 19.22
C SER A 124 3.29 -2.79 18.67
N ILE A 125 3.99 -3.71 17.98
CA ILE A 125 5.33 -3.47 17.41
C ILE A 125 5.29 -2.43 16.29
N TYR A 126 4.15 -2.24 15.62
CA TYR A 126 4.03 -1.35 14.46
C TYR A 126 2.83 -0.40 14.58
N PHE A 127 2.21 -0.29 15.75
CA PHE A 127 1.06 0.58 15.99
C PHE A 127 1.26 1.41 17.27
N GLY A 128 2.01 2.52 17.14
CA GLY A 128 2.23 3.49 18.22
C GLY A 128 2.94 4.76 17.74
N GLN A 129 2.54 5.93 18.23
CA GLN A 129 3.11 7.24 17.83
C GLN A 129 4.63 7.37 18.13
N VAL A 130 5.12 6.65 19.15
CA VAL A 130 6.53 6.66 19.59
C VAL A 130 7.39 5.59 18.89
N GLU A 131 6.75 4.54 18.36
CA GLU A 131 7.45 3.42 17.70
C GLU A 131 7.56 3.62 16.19
N ARG A 132 6.58 4.27 15.53
CA ARG A 132 6.60 4.55 14.09
C ARG A 132 7.86 5.27 13.61
N SER A 133 8.33 6.26 14.36
CA SER A 133 9.55 7.01 14.03
C SER A 133 10.83 6.20 14.30
N LYS A 134 10.82 5.22 15.21
CA LYS A 134 11.99 4.37 15.51
C LYS A 134 12.10 3.15 14.60
N LEU A 135 10.98 2.67 14.06
CA LEU A 135 10.94 1.53 13.14
C LEU A 135 11.24 1.93 11.70
N ALA A 136 10.91 3.17 11.33
CA ALA A 136 11.26 3.74 10.04
C ALA A 136 12.78 3.80 9.81
N ASP A 137 13.58 3.79 10.88
CA ASP A 137 15.05 3.78 10.81
C ASP A 137 15.63 2.35 10.83
N LEU A 138 14.79 1.31 10.89
CA LEU A 138 15.28 -0.06 10.91
C LEU A 138 15.87 -0.45 9.57
N ILE A 139 17.11 -0.92 9.63
CA ILE A 139 17.87 -1.46 8.51
C ILE A 139 17.77 -2.99 8.50
N ILE A 140 17.73 -3.61 9.67
CA ILE A 140 17.74 -5.08 9.82
C ILE A 140 16.57 -5.54 10.69
N VAL A 141 15.76 -6.44 10.16
CA VAL A 141 14.66 -7.08 10.88
C VAL A 141 14.86 -8.58 10.87
N ASP A 142 14.91 -9.18 12.06
CA ASP A 142 15.03 -10.62 12.24
C ASP A 142 13.85 -11.15 13.06
N LEU A 143 12.99 -11.93 12.40
CA LEU A 143 11.83 -12.61 12.95
C LEU A 143 11.98 -14.14 12.84
N SER A 144 13.20 -14.63 12.66
CA SER A 144 13.43 -16.05 12.39
C SER A 144 13.18 -16.96 13.61
N GLY A 145 12.92 -18.23 13.37
CA GLY A 145 12.73 -19.21 14.45
C GLY A 145 11.42 -19.08 15.22
N ASN A 146 10.43 -18.39 14.66
CA ASN A 146 9.12 -18.24 15.27
C ASN A 146 8.11 -19.25 14.72
N LYS A 147 6.83 -19.05 15.04
CA LYS A 147 5.70 -19.88 14.58
C LYS A 147 4.75 -19.05 13.72
N LEU A 148 5.27 -18.05 13.00
CA LEU A 148 4.47 -17.16 12.17
C LEU A 148 3.83 -17.95 11.03
N ALA A 149 2.50 -17.84 10.90
CA ALA A 149 1.77 -18.43 9.78
C ALA A 149 1.68 -17.48 8.58
N SER A 150 1.76 -16.17 8.82
CA SER A 150 1.75 -15.12 7.81
C SER A 150 2.43 -13.87 8.35
N LEU A 151 2.82 -12.98 7.45
CA LEU A 151 3.21 -11.61 7.79
C LEU A 151 1.99 -10.69 7.73
N PRO A 152 1.89 -9.66 8.60
CA PRO A 152 0.86 -8.65 8.44
C PRO A 152 1.09 -7.91 7.10
N GLY A 153 0.00 -7.56 6.41
CA GLY A 153 0.05 -6.94 5.08
C GLY A 153 0.51 -5.48 5.11
N ILE A 154 -0.37 -4.57 4.71
CA ILE A 154 0.01 -3.17 4.41
C ILE A 154 0.62 -2.41 5.59
N ASP A 155 0.09 -2.60 6.80
CA ASP A 155 0.50 -1.82 7.98
C ASP A 155 1.93 -2.15 8.43
N PHE A 156 2.32 -3.43 8.32
CA PHE A 156 3.66 -3.88 8.71
C PHE A 156 4.70 -3.46 7.69
N VAL A 157 4.41 -3.60 6.40
CA VAL A 157 5.37 -3.24 5.36
C VAL A 157 5.55 -1.73 5.23
N PHE A 158 4.50 -0.93 5.41
CA PHE A 158 4.58 0.53 5.33
C PHE A 158 5.58 1.13 6.34
N ILE A 159 5.71 0.49 7.51
CA ILE A 159 6.56 0.97 8.60
C ILE A 159 8.02 0.54 8.43
N LEU A 160 8.29 -0.46 7.61
CA LEU A 160 9.60 -1.05 7.35
C LEU A 160 10.23 -0.56 6.04
N SER A 161 9.86 0.62 5.55
CA SER A 161 10.29 1.15 4.25
C SER A 161 11.81 1.30 4.07
N SER A 162 12.56 1.41 5.17
CA SER A 162 14.02 1.51 5.17
C SER A 162 14.75 0.18 5.37
N VAL A 163 14.04 -0.93 5.55
CA VAL A 163 14.66 -2.23 5.82
C VAL A 163 15.48 -2.69 4.62
N ARG A 164 16.76 -3.00 4.87
CA ARG A 164 17.70 -3.56 3.90
C ARG A 164 17.86 -5.07 4.06
N LYS A 165 17.71 -5.60 5.27
CA LYS A 165 17.77 -7.04 5.54
C LYS A 165 16.56 -7.51 6.33
N LEU A 166 15.82 -8.46 5.76
CA LEU A 166 14.67 -9.09 6.41
C LEU A 166 14.93 -10.61 6.52
N ASN A 167 14.86 -11.12 7.75
CA ASN A 167 14.97 -12.54 8.03
C ASN A 167 13.66 -13.06 8.64
N ILE A 168 12.95 -13.91 7.92
CA ILE A 168 11.70 -14.56 8.35
C ILE A 168 11.83 -16.08 8.29
N SER A 169 13.06 -16.59 8.24
CA SER A 169 13.35 -18.02 8.15
C SER A 169 12.85 -18.82 9.34
N ARG A 170 12.72 -20.14 9.18
CA ARG A 170 12.33 -21.07 10.25
C ARG A 170 11.00 -20.66 10.91
N ASN A 171 10.01 -20.35 10.08
CA ASN A 171 8.65 -20.05 10.49
C ASN A 171 7.68 -21.06 9.85
N ARG A 172 6.38 -20.76 9.86
CA ARG A 172 5.32 -21.58 9.23
C ARG A 172 4.59 -20.79 8.15
N ILE A 173 5.29 -19.86 7.50
CA ILE A 173 4.70 -18.94 6.53
C ILE A 173 4.33 -19.73 5.28
N THR A 174 3.07 -19.66 4.88
CA THR A 174 2.57 -20.32 3.67
C THR A 174 2.51 -19.39 2.47
N HIS A 175 2.36 -18.09 2.72
CA HIS A 175 2.19 -17.06 1.70
C HIS A 175 2.84 -15.75 2.13
N LEU A 176 3.39 -15.02 1.16
CA LEU A 176 3.86 -13.65 1.36
C LEU A 176 2.76 -12.65 0.97
N PRO A 177 2.60 -11.54 1.70
CA PRO A 177 1.72 -10.45 1.31
C PRO A 177 2.25 -9.78 0.02
N ILE A 178 1.34 -9.35 -0.87
CA ILE A 178 1.71 -8.62 -2.10
C ILE A 178 2.45 -7.31 -1.78
N GLU A 179 2.18 -6.75 -0.60
CA GLU A 179 2.77 -5.53 -0.09
C GLU A 179 4.27 -5.67 0.18
N ILE A 180 4.85 -6.88 0.18
CA ILE A 180 6.30 -7.08 0.30
C ILE A 180 7.09 -6.25 -0.73
N SER A 181 6.49 -5.98 -1.90
CA SER A 181 7.02 -5.09 -2.95
C SER A 181 7.30 -3.66 -2.49
N ASN A 182 6.65 -3.20 -1.42
CA ASN A 182 6.87 -1.86 -0.87
C ASN A 182 8.19 -1.74 -0.10
N LEU A 183 8.87 -2.85 0.22
CA LEU A 183 10.22 -2.86 0.80
C LEU A 183 11.29 -2.53 -0.26
N THR A 184 11.16 -1.38 -0.92
CA THR A 184 12.01 -0.96 -2.05
C THR A 184 13.50 -0.81 -1.71
N SER A 185 13.83 -0.73 -0.42
CA SER A 185 15.19 -0.68 0.11
C SER A 185 15.80 -2.06 0.41
N LEU A 186 15.04 -3.15 0.25
CA LEU A 186 15.47 -4.49 0.63
C LEU A 186 16.57 -5.02 -0.29
N GLU A 187 17.65 -5.48 0.32
CA GLU A 187 18.83 -6.04 -0.33
C GLU A 187 19.01 -7.53 -0.03
N ILE A 188 18.60 -7.97 1.17
CA ILE A 188 18.77 -9.35 1.62
C ILE A 188 17.46 -9.86 2.21
N LEU A 189 16.98 -10.99 1.70
CA LEU A 189 15.76 -11.63 2.16
C LEU A 189 15.98 -13.12 2.45
N TYR A 190 15.84 -13.51 3.72
CA TYR A 190 15.92 -14.90 4.16
C TYR A 190 14.52 -15.43 4.50
N MET A 191 14.10 -16.49 3.81
CA MET A 191 12.79 -17.12 3.95
C MET A 191 12.89 -18.64 4.03
N GLU A 192 14.08 -19.18 4.24
CA GLU A 192 14.30 -20.62 4.26
C GLU A 192 13.55 -21.30 5.40
N LYS A 193 13.25 -22.59 5.23
CA LYS A 193 12.54 -23.40 6.25
C LYS A 193 11.19 -22.81 6.62
N ASN A 194 10.39 -22.50 5.61
CA ASN A 194 8.99 -22.12 5.75
C ASN A 194 8.11 -23.16 5.04
N SER A 195 6.87 -22.81 4.70
CA SER A 195 5.97 -23.68 3.94
C SER A 195 5.36 -22.91 2.77
N LEU A 196 6.17 -22.06 2.13
CA LEU A 196 5.74 -21.22 1.01
C LEU A 196 5.34 -22.07 -0.18
N ASP A 197 4.10 -21.91 -0.64
CA ASP A 197 3.56 -22.61 -1.80
C ASP A 197 3.89 -21.88 -3.12
N TYR A 198 3.96 -20.54 -3.08
CA TYR A 198 4.42 -19.70 -4.19
C TYR A 198 5.06 -18.40 -3.69
N ILE A 199 5.82 -17.74 -4.58
CA ILE A 199 6.30 -16.36 -4.38
C ILE A 199 5.42 -15.42 -5.22
N PRO A 200 4.91 -14.32 -4.66
CA PRO A 200 4.12 -13.34 -5.41
C PRO A 200 4.96 -12.69 -6.52
N LYS A 201 4.34 -12.43 -7.67
CA LYS A 201 4.99 -11.76 -8.81
C LYS A 201 5.55 -10.37 -8.46
N GLU A 202 4.97 -9.74 -7.46
CA GLU A 202 5.36 -8.45 -6.90
C GLU A 202 6.80 -8.47 -6.33
N ILE A 203 7.42 -9.64 -6.14
CA ILE A 203 8.84 -9.76 -5.81
C ILE A 203 9.73 -9.03 -6.83
N GLY A 204 9.33 -8.98 -8.11
CA GLY A 204 10.06 -8.28 -9.18
C GLY A 204 10.18 -6.77 -8.96
N CYS A 205 9.41 -6.17 -8.05
CA CYS A 205 9.52 -4.76 -7.67
C CYS A 205 10.76 -4.47 -6.79
N LEU A 206 11.36 -5.49 -6.17
CA LEU A 206 12.50 -5.34 -5.25
C LEU A 206 13.82 -5.15 -6.02
N LYS A 207 13.98 -4.00 -6.68
CA LYS A 207 15.11 -3.72 -7.58
C LYS A 207 16.49 -3.73 -6.92
N LYS A 208 16.55 -3.55 -5.61
CA LYS A 208 17.79 -3.56 -4.82
C LYS A 208 18.13 -4.92 -4.23
N LEU A 209 17.28 -5.94 -4.42
CA LEU A 209 17.51 -7.25 -3.84
C LEU A 209 18.76 -7.89 -4.46
N VAL A 210 19.75 -8.20 -3.63
CA VAL A 210 21.04 -8.79 -4.00
C VAL A 210 21.09 -10.28 -3.63
N HIS A 211 20.45 -10.65 -2.52
CA HIS A 211 20.45 -12.01 -2.03
C HIS A 211 19.05 -12.43 -1.59
N ILE A 212 18.63 -13.62 -2.04
CA ILE A 212 17.39 -14.24 -1.59
C ILE A 212 17.62 -15.73 -1.30
N ASP A 213 17.18 -16.16 -0.12
CA ASP A 213 17.14 -17.57 0.25
C ASP A 213 15.68 -18.01 0.44
N ILE A 214 15.25 -18.93 -0.41
CA ILE A 214 13.93 -19.56 -0.41
C ILE A 214 14.03 -21.07 -0.27
N SER A 215 15.18 -21.59 0.17
CA SER A 215 15.39 -23.02 0.35
C SER A 215 14.47 -23.63 1.40
N ASP A 216 14.30 -24.95 1.36
CA ASP A 216 13.46 -25.68 2.32
C ASP A 216 12.02 -25.11 2.39
N ASN A 217 11.38 -24.97 1.24
CA ASN A 217 9.98 -24.53 1.09
C ASN A 217 9.20 -25.51 0.20
N ARG A 218 8.00 -25.14 -0.28
CA ARG A 218 7.13 -25.98 -1.12
C ARG A 218 6.88 -25.38 -2.50
N LEU A 219 7.84 -24.60 -2.99
CA LEU A 219 7.69 -23.87 -4.25
C LEU A 219 7.72 -24.83 -5.43
N ALA A 220 6.67 -24.81 -6.26
CA ALA A 220 6.60 -25.58 -7.50
C ALA A 220 7.22 -24.83 -8.70
N SER A 221 7.19 -23.51 -8.66
CA SER A 221 7.76 -22.63 -9.68
C SER A 221 8.17 -21.29 -9.07
N LEU A 222 9.00 -20.53 -9.80
CA LEU A 222 9.29 -19.14 -9.50
C LEU A 222 8.59 -18.24 -10.53
N PRO A 223 8.02 -17.09 -10.12
CA PRO A 223 7.40 -16.15 -11.06
C PRO A 223 8.43 -15.60 -12.06
N HIS A 224 7.99 -15.36 -13.30
CA HIS A 224 8.82 -14.75 -14.36
C HIS A 224 9.39 -13.39 -13.95
N GLU A 225 8.75 -12.72 -12.99
CA GLU A 225 9.20 -11.46 -12.41
C GLU A 225 10.53 -11.55 -11.64
N PHE A 226 11.05 -12.75 -11.35
CA PHE A 226 12.45 -12.91 -10.89
C PHE A 226 13.45 -12.33 -11.91
N CYS A 227 13.14 -12.40 -13.22
CA CYS A 227 13.95 -11.79 -14.28
C CYS A 227 13.98 -10.25 -14.20
N GLN A 228 13.11 -9.64 -13.40
CA GLN A 228 13.05 -8.20 -13.19
C GLN A 228 13.91 -7.71 -12.01
N LEU A 229 14.52 -8.63 -11.25
CA LEU A 229 15.43 -8.33 -10.15
C LEU A 229 16.79 -7.89 -10.69
N LEU A 230 16.98 -6.58 -10.87
CA LEU A 230 18.14 -6.03 -11.57
C LEU A 230 19.47 -6.16 -10.79
N SER A 231 19.39 -6.27 -9.46
CA SER A 231 20.58 -6.31 -8.59
C SER A 231 20.86 -7.69 -8.00
N ILE A 232 20.10 -8.73 -8.39
CA ILE A 232 20.21 -10.06 -7.76
C ILE A 232 21.53 -10.70 -8.16
N CYS A 233 22.29 -11.15 -7.16
CA CYS A 233 23.55 -11.87 -7.35
C CYS A 233 23.45 -13.32 -6.90
N THR A 234 22.57 -13.61 -5.94
CA THR A 234 22.49 -14.96 -5.35
C THR A 234 21.04 -15.33 -5.06
N ILE A 235 20.64 -16.49 -5.58
CA ILE A 235 19.36 -17.12 -5.32
C ILE A 235 19.66 -18.52 -4.79
N VAL A 236 19.21 -18.81 -3.57
CA VAL A 236 19.30 -20.13 -2.96
C VAL A 236 17.90 -20.71 -2.89
N ALA A 237 17.66 -21.83 -3.59
CA ALA A 237 16.32 -22.41 -3.74
C ALA A 237 16.28 -23.94 -3.63
N HIS A 238 17.31 -24.55 -3.05
CA HIS A 238 17.35 -26.01 -2.87
C HIS A 238 16.23 -26.51 -1.94
N THR A 239 15.93 -27.80 -1.99
CA THR A 239 14.86 -28.41 -1.18
C THR A 239 13.50 -27.71 -1.39
N ASN A 240 13.12 -27.53 -2.66
CA ASN A 240 11.78 -27.14 -3.10
C ASN A 240 11.27 -28.18 -4.12
N PHE A 241 10.11 -27.93 -4.72
CA PHE A 241 9.53 -28.75 -5.80
C PHE A 241 9.69 -28.05 -7.16
N LEU A 242 10.79 -27.31 -7.35
CA LEU A 242 11.01 -26.52 -8.57
C LEU A 242 11.32 -27.45 -9.75
N ASP A 243 10.38 -27.52 -10.70
CA ASP A 243 10.55 -28.25 -11.94
C ASP A 243 11.11 -27.38 -13.08
N LEU A 244 10.87 -26.07 -13.01
CA LEU A 244 11.26 -25.10 -14.03
C LEU A 244 11.76 -23.81 -13.38
N LEU A 245 12.85 -23.27 -13.92
CA LEU A 245 13.33 -21.92 -13.62
C LEU A 245 12.81 -20.93 -14.68
N PRO A 246 12.35 -19.73 -14.28
CA PRO A 246 11.86 -18.68 -15.17
C PRO A 246 12.94 -18.06 -16.06
#